data_AF-A0ABD5S3F0-F1
#
_entry.id   AF-A0ABD5S3F0-F1
#
_cell.length_a   1.000
_cell.length_b   1.000
_cell.length_c   1.000
_cell.angle_alpha   90.00
_cell.angle_beta   90.00
_cell.angle_gamma   90.00
#
_symmetry.space_group_name_H-M   'P 1'
#
loop_
_entity.id
_entity.type
_entity.pdbx_description
1 polymer ?
#
loop_
_entity_poly.entity_id
_entity_poly.type
_entity_poly.pdbx_seq_one_letter_code
_entity_poly.pdbx_strand_id
1 'polypeptide(L)'
;ATAGGAATETAEVDAEASETTADGDGGDEASKSKSKSESGSGSSTGGKSETKRDDIASVRVDVDRLDELYGLVEQLVTSRIKLRREMDDSGIEKSENLDELDKISSNLQNTVMDMRLIPLKKVVNTFPRLVRDVARDQEKQVDFDIEGEDIELDRTILTEIRDPLMHILRNAVDHGIESPEEREAAGKSPEGHIELTATRERDHVTIRVSDDGAGLDVERLREKAVEKGVRTEAELAEMSDSDVYDLVFHPGFSTSEEVTDISGRGVGMDVVHSTVKQLDGTVSVDSEEGQGTIVSLRLPVTVAIVKVMFVEVGGTEYGIPVKNIEEIARARDVRTVNGREVIEHDDEIFPVVRLGEVLGEMPDGGNVGATAATD
;
A
#
# COMPACT_ATOMS: atom_id res chain seq x y z
N ALA A 1 52.69 13.31 23.18
CA ALA A 1 53.85 14.12 22.73
C ALA A 1 53.91 14.00 21.21
N THR A 2 53.17 14.84 20.49
CA THR A 2 53.55 16.19 19.99
C THR A 2 54.61 16.19 18.90
N ALA A 3 54.15 16.66 17.75
CA ALA A 3 54.79 17.59 16.82
C ALA A 3 55.39 16.98 15.55
N GLY A 4 54.59 17.06 14.48
CA GLY A 4 55.02 17.06 13.09
C GLY A 4 54.98 18.48 12.51
N GLY A 5 55.89 18.72 11.57
CA GLY A 5 56.07 19.90 10.72
C GLY A 5 57.41 19.73 9.99
N ALA A 6 57.61 20.11 8.72
CA ALA A 6 56.76 20.76 7.73
C ALA A 6 57.42 20.65 6.33
N ALA A 7 56.63 21.02 5.30
CA ALA A 7 56.97 21.65 4.00
C ALA A 7 57.68 20.80 2.92
N THR A 8 57.49 20.94 1.60
CA THR A 8 56.74 21.84 0.66
C THR A 8 56.62 21.03 -0.68
N GLU A 9 55.74 21.21 -1.67
CA GLU A 9 55.64 22.33 -2.65
C GLU A 9 54.53 22.03 -3.71
N THR A 10 53.69 23.04 -3.99
CA THR A 10 53.03 23.50 -5.25
C THR A 10 52.34 22.57 -6.27
N ALA A 11 51.10 22.91 -6.65
CA ALA A 11 50.77 23.55 -7.95
C ALA A 11 49.28 23.99 -8.03
N GLU A 12 49.06 25.21 -8.54
CA GLU A 12 47.78 25.92 -8.80
C GLU A 12 46.99 25.37 -10.01
N VAL A 13 45.68 25.68 -10.10
CA VAL A 13 45.07 26.62 -11.08
C VAL A 13 43.51 26.61 -10.99
N ASP A 14 42.95 27.82 -10.83
CA ASP A 14 41.55 28.31 -10.92
C ASP A 14 40.85 28.06 -12.29
N ALA A 15 39.53 27.78 -12.40
CA ALA A 15 38.30 28.62 -12.30
C ALA A 15 37.82 29.32 -13.60
N GLU A 16 36.48 29.41 -13.73
CA GLU A 16 35.64 30.22 -14.67
C GLU A 16 35.60 29.82 -16.16
N ALA A 17 34.57 30.05 -17.00
CA ALA A 17 33.15 30.43 -16.92
C ALA A 17 32.54 30.33 -18.36
N SER A 18 31.19 30.27 -18.46
CA SER A 18 30.28 30.82 -19.48
C SER A 18 30.71 31.04 -20.96
N GLU A 19 29.94 30.51 -21.92
CA GLU A 19 29.06 31.30 -22.84
C GLU A 19 28.54 30.48 -24.05
N THR A 20 27.30 30.80 -24.37
CA THR A 20 26.53 30.69 -25.63
C THR A 20 27.28 30.65 -26.96
N THR A 21 26.76 29.86 -27.93
CA THR A 21 26.51 30.33 -29.31
C THR A 21 25.39 29.53 -29.99
N ALA A 22 24.58 30.26 -30.76
CA ALA A 22 23.67 29.75 -31.77
C ALA A 22 24.39 29.62 -33.12
N ASP A 23 23.98 28.68 -33.97
CA ASP A 23 24.00 28.86 -35.42
C ASP A 23 23.05 27.87 -36.10
N GLY A 24 22.42 28.33 -37.19
CA GLY A 24 21.38 27.63 -37.93
C GLY A 24 21.82 27.12 -39.31
N ASP A 25 20.80 26.83 -40.13
CA ASP A 25 20.82 26.47 -41.56
C ASP A 25 21.12 24.99 -41.86
N GLY A 26 20.39 24.24 -42.70
CA GLY A 26 19.27 24.51 -43.60
C GLY A 26 19.05 23.30 -44.55
N GLY A 27 17.85 23.20 -45.15
CA GLY A 27 17.54 22.48 -46.41
C GLY A 27 17.33 20.95 -46.33
N ASP A 28 16.11 20.42 -46.42
CA ASP A 28 15.26 20.16 -47.62
C ASP A 28 15.52 18.79 -48.26
N GLU A 29 14.54 17.87 -48.17
CA GLU A 29 13.98 17.21 -49.35
C GLU A 29 12.70 16.41 -49.04
N ALA A 30 11.80 16.48 -50.02
CA ALA A 30 10.42 16.06 -49.99
C ALA A 30 10.22 14.58 -50.37
N SER A 31 9.08 14.01 -49.98
CA SER A 31 8.39 13.03 -50.82
C SER A 31 6.88 13.13 -50.72
N LYS A 32 6.26 13.31 -51.88
CA LYS A 32 4.83 13.38 -52.17
C LYS A 32 4.21 11.99 -52.17
N SER A 33 2.95 11.90 -51.78
CA SER A 33 1.98 11.07 -52.51
C SER A 33 0.61 11.75 -52.56
N LYS A 34 -0.01 11.64 -53.73
CA LYS A 34 -1.22 12.32 -54.23
C LYS A 34 -2.33 11.28 -54.41
N SER A 35 -3.59 11.69 -54.20
CA SER A 35 -4.81 11.37 -54.99
C SER A 35 -6.02 11.80 -54.14
N LYS A 36 -6.88 12.80 -54.40
CA LYS A 36 -7.64 13.35 -55.55
C LYS A 36 -8.89 12.54 -55.96
N SER A 37 -10.08 13.07 -55.63
CA SER A 37 -11.32 13.17 -56.43
C SER A 37 -12.39 13.85 -55.55
N GLU A 38 -12.77 15.12 -55.78
CA GLU A 38 -13.93 15.63 -56.55
C GLU A 38 -15.30 15.20 -55.99
N SER A 39 -16.40 15.95 -55.99
CA SER A 39 -16.78 17.35 -56.18
C SER A 39 -18.30 17.36 -55.94
N GLY A 40 -18.87 18.41 -55.32
CA GLY A 40 -20.31 18.52 -55.11
C GLY A 40 -20.72 19.88 -54.57
N SER A 41 -21.17 20.76 -55.47
CA SER A 41 -21.66 22.11 -55.22
C SER A 41 -23.06 22.11 -54.58
N GLY A 42 -23.32 23.05 -53.66
CA GLY A 42 -24.65 23.32 -53.11
C GLY A 42 -24.65 24.54 -52.18
N SER A 43 -25.26 25.63 -52.66
CA SER A 43 -25.36 26.94 -52.03
C SER A 43 -26.31 26.99 -50.81
N SER A 44 -25.93 27.76 -49.79
CA SER A 44 -26.70 28.89 -49.23
C SER A 44 -26.89 28.91 -47.70
N THR A 45 -26.64 30.11 -47.17
CA THR A 45 -27.33 30.78 -46.05
C THR A 45 -26.90 30.48 -44.61
N GLY A 46 -26.14 31.42 -44.06
CA GLY A 46 -26.46 32.14 -42.82
C GLY A 46 -26.74 31.31 -41.57
N GLY A 47 -25.68 31.09 -40.78
CA GLY A 47 -25.79 30.62 -39.40
C GLY A 47 -24.65 31.23 -38.59
N LYS A 48 -25.01 31.87 -37.48
CA LYS A 48 -24.15 32.66 -36.58
C LYS A 48 -22.83 31.94 -36.24
N SER A 49 -21.76 32.74 -36.21
CA SER A 49 -20.57 32.47 -35.39
C SER A 49 -21.00 32.43 -33.92
N GLU A 50 -21.50 31.27 -33.47
CA GLU A 50 -21.47 30.91 -32.07
C GLU A 50 -20.09 30.33 -31.77
N THR A 51 -19.34 31.14 -31.05
CA THR A 51 -18.12 30.86 -30.32
C THR A 51 -18.06 29.39 -29.88
N LYS A 52 -17.16 28.60 -30.48
CA LYS A 52 -16.67 27.36 -29.87
C LYS A 52 -15.98 27.72 -28.56
N ARG A 53 -16.74 27.72 -27.48
CA ARG A 53 -16.26 27.57 -26.10
C ARG A 53 -16.95 26.33 -25.55
N ASP A 54 -16.69 25.20 -26.19
CA ASP A 54 -16.83 23.91 -25.54
C ASP A 54 -15.51 23.64 -24.83
N ASP A 55 -15.55 23.92 -23.53
CA ASP A 55 -15.14 23.00 -22.47
C ASP A 55 -13.75 22.38 -22.59
N ILE A 56 -12.77 23.06 -21.97
CA ILE A 56 -11.65 22.36 -21.33
C ILE A 56 -12.24 21.63 -20.11
N ALA A 57 -12.88 20.48 -20.34
CA ALA A 57 -13.56 19.70 -19.30
C ALA A 57 -12.59 18.94 -18.37
N SER A 58 -11.29 18.98 -18.64
CA SER A 58 -10.27 18.35 -17.79
C SER A 58 -8.96 19.13 -17.84
N VAL A 59 -8.36 19.32 -16.66
CA VAL A 59 -7.02 19.89 -16.49
C VAL A 59 -6.10 18.74 -16.09
N ARG A 60 -5.03 18.53 -16.85
CA ARG A 60 -3.99 17.57 -16.49
C ARG A 60 -3.06 18.23 -15.48
N VAL A 61 -2.96 17.64 -14.29
CA VAL A 61 -2.08 18.09 -13.22
C VAL A 61 -0.98 17.07 -13.05
N ASP A 62 0.27 17.53 -12.89
CA ASP A 62 1.40 16.65 -12.58
C ASP A 62 1.19 16.03 -11.20
N VAL A 63 1.53 14.75 -11.05
CA VAL A 63 1.27 14.02 -9.81
C VAL A 63 2.05 14.63 -8.64
N ASP A 64 3.27 15.09 -8.89
CA ASP A 64 4.10 15.73 -7.86
C ASP A 64 3.45 17.01 -7.29
N ARG A 65 2.63 17.72 -8.09
CA ARG A 65 1.89 18.90 -7.62
C ARG A 65 0.71 18.53 -6.73
N LEU A 66 0.09 17.37 -6.98
CA LEU A 66 -0.96 16.84 -6.10
C LEU A 66 -0.35 16.38 -4.77
N ASP A 67 0.85 15.78 -4.82
CA ASP A 67 1.60 15.39 -3.62
C ASP A 67 2.04 16.62 -2.80
N GLU A 68 2.49 17.69 -3.46
CA GLU A 68 2.80 18.97 -2.79
C GLU A 68 1.56 19.60 -2.15
N LEU A 69 0.44 19.64 -2.89
CA LEU A 69 -0.84 20.14 -2.37
C LEU A 69 -1.29 19.32 -1.15
N TYR A 70 -1.16 18.01 -1.22
CA TYR A 70 -1.47 17.12 -0.12
C TYR A 70 -0.60 17.42 1.11
N GLY A 71 0.72 17.58 0.94
CA GLY A 71 1.63 17.98 2.01
C GLY A 71 1.28 19.33 2.64
N LEU A 72 0.86 20.32 1.84
CA LEU A 72 0.38 21.61 2.35
C LEU A 72 -0.91 21.46 3.17
N VAL A 73 -1.83 20.61 2.73
CA VAL A 73 -3.06 20.34 3.48
C VAL A 73 -2.77 19.57 4.77
N GLU A 74 -1.81 18.65 4.79
CA GLU A 74 -1.34 17.99 6.01
C GLU A 74 -0.74 18.99 7.00
N GLN A 75 0.08 19.93 6.53
CA GLN A 75 0.62 21.02 7.37
C GLN A 75 -0.48 21.94 7.90
N LEU A 76 -1.51 22.23 7.09
CA LEU A 76 -2.67 23.00 7.51
C LEU A 76 -3.45 22.29 8.61
N VAL A 77 -3.74 21.00 8.44
CA VAL A 77 -4.44 20.17 9.44
C VAL A 77 -3.60 20.09 10.73
N THR A 78 -2.29 19.91 10.61
CA THR A 78 -1.36 19.89 11.76
C THR A 78 -1.36 21.23 12.50
N SER A 79 -1.26 22.34 11.77
CA SER A 79 -1.26 23.70 12.35
C SER A 79 -2.60 24.00 13.03
N ARG A 80 -3.71 23.60 12.43
CA ARG A 80 -5.05 23.68 13.02
C ARG A 80 -5.13 22.89 14.34
N ILE A 81 -4.64 21.65 14.38
CA ILE A 81 -4.65 20.83 15.61
C ILE A 81 -3.83 21.52 16.71
N LYS A 82 -2.66 22.08 16.38
CA LYS A 82 -1.83 22.84 17.32
C LYS A 82 -2.55 24.08 17.85
N LEU A 83 -3.12 24.89 16.96
CA LEU A 83 -3.89 26.08 17.35
C LEU A 83 -5.06 25.74 18.28
N ARG A 84 -5.76 24.63 18.01
CA ARG A 84 -6.85 24.18 18.86
C ARG A 84 -6.36 23.81 20.27
N ARG A 85 -5.22 23.11 20.37
CA ARG A 85 -4.59 22.78 21.67
C ARG A 85 -4.19 24.04 22.44
N GLU A 86 -3.45 24.95 21.81
CA GLU A 86 -3.03 26.22 22.43
C GLU A 86 -4.20 27.05 22.96
N MET A 87 -5.34 27.03 22.26
CA MET A 87 -6.55 27.69 22.76
C MET A 87 -7.21 26.98 23.94
N ASP A 88 -7.31 25.66 23.86
CA ASP A 88 -7.89 24.83 24.92
C ASP A 88 -7.09 25.02 26.23
N ASP A 89 -5.75 25.08 26.12
CA ASP A 89 -4.84 25.33 27.23
C ASP A 89 -4.91 26.77 27.75
N SER A 90 -5.13 27.75 26.86
CA SER A 90 -5.35 29.16 27.22
C SER A 90 -6.74 29.44 27.85
N GLY A 91 -7.61 28.43 27.94
CA GLY A 91 -8.97 28.57 28.51
C GLY A 91 -9.92 29.43 27.67
N ILE A 92 -9.63 29.63 26.39
CA ILE A 92 -10.49 30.36 25.45
C ILE A 92 -11.69 29.47 25.13
N GLU A 93 -12.92 29.93 25.42
CA GLU A 93 -14.13 29.17 25.10
C GLU A 93 -14.23 28.86 23.60
N LYS A 94 -14.90 27.74 23.27
CA LYS A 94 -15.15 27.25 21.89
C LYS A 94 -15.45 28.40 20.93
N SER A 95 -14.55 28.61 19.96
CA SER A 95 -14.74 29.60 18.91
C SER A 95 -15.47 28.98 17.72
N GLU A 96 -16.65 29.51 17.39
CA GLU A 96 -17.41 29.07 16.21
C GLU A 96 -16.58 29.20 14.91
N ASN A 97 -15.70 30.20 14.83
CA ASN A 97 -14.80 30.40 13.70
C ASN A 97 -13.78 29.25 13.56
N LEU A 98 -13.35 28.66 14.67
CA LEU A 98 -12.44 27.50 14.63
C LEU A 98 -13.18 26.22 14.25
N ASP A 99 -14.41 26.03 14.72
CA ASP A 99 -15.25 24.92 14.25
C ASP A 99 -15.55 25.04 12.74
N GLU A 100 -15.62 26.26 12.20
CA GLU A 100 -15.73 26.49 10.76
C GLU A 100 -14.43 26.18 10.02
N LEU A 101 -13.28 26.67 10.51
CA LEU A 101 -11.96 26.32 9.96
C LEU A 101 -11.71 24.81 10.00
N ASP A 102 -12.19 24.14 11.03
CA ASP A 102 -12.14 22.70 11.20
C ASP A 102 -12.88 21.97 10.09
N LYS A 103 -14.10 22.43 9.77
CA LYS A 103 -14.90 21.87 8.67
C LYS A 103 -14.26 22.15 7.31
N ILE A 104 -13.83 23.38 7.07
CA ILE A 104 -13.22 23.78 5.78
C ILE A 104 -11.93 22.98 5.54
N SER A 105 -11.07 22.86 6.55
CA SER A 105 -9.80 22.11 6.43
C SER A 105 -10.05 20.63 6.18
N SER A 106 -11.04 20.04 6.87
CA SER A 106 -11.40 18.63 6.67
C SER A 106 -12.00 18.39 5.27
N ASN A 107 -12.83 19.31 4.77
CA ASN A 107 -13.38 19.24 3.42
C ASN A 107 -12.29 19.39 2.36
N LEU A 108 -11.32 20.28 2.58
CA LEU A 108 -10.18 20.47 1.68
C LEU A 108 -9.34 19.20 1.64
N GLN A 109 -9.08 18.58 2.79
CA GLN A 109 -8.36 17.32 2.89
C GLN A 109 -9.06 16.20 2.12
N ASN A 110 -10.37 16.03 2.31
CA ASN A 110 -11.14 15.03 1.55
C ASN A 110 -11.07 15.30 0.05
N THR A 111 -11.21 16.56 -0.37
CA THR A 111 -11.16 16.94 -1.79
C THR A 111 -9.79 16.61 -2.41
N VAL A 112 -8.69 16.86 -1.70
CA VAL A 112 -7.34 16.54 -2.19
C VAL A 112 -7.11 15.03 -2.22
N MET A 113 -7.63 14.29 -1.23
CA MET A 113 -7.61 12.83 -1.23
C MET A 113 -8.34 12.24 -2.44
N ASP A 114 -9.52 12.76 -2.76
CA ASP A 114 -10.29 12.32 -3.93
C ASP A 114 -9.54 12.58 -5.24
N MET A 115 -8.80 13.69 -5.34
CA MET A 115 -7.97 14.01 -6.51
C MET A 115 -6.78 13.07 -6.71
N ARG A 116 -6.37 12.32 -5.69
CA ARG A 116 -5.24 11.38 -5.72
C ARG A 116 -5.64 9.97 -6.17
N LEU A 117 -6.94 9.70 -6.27
CA LEU A 117 -7.44 8.41 -6.71
C LEU A 117 -7.12 8.19 -8.20
N ILE A 118 -6.64 6.98 -8.50
CA ILE A 118 -6.26 6.55 -9.85
C ILE A 118 -7.02 5.26 -10.18
N PRO A 119 -7.48 5.04 -11.42
CA PRO A 119 -8.12 3.78 -11.80
C PRO A 119 -7.17 2.58 -11.69
N LEU A 120 -7.67 1.46 -11.14
CA LEU A 120 -6.98 0.18 -11.01
C LEU A 120 -6.41 -0.32 -12.35
N LYS A 121 -7.10 -0.01 -13.45
CA LYS A 121 -6.71 -0.24 -14.84
C LYS A 121 -5.24 0.06 -15.13
N LYS A 122 -4.67 1.09 -14.50
CA LYS A 122 -3.25 1.46 -14.70
C LYS A 122 -2.27 0.34 -14.34
N VAL A 123 -2.62 -0.50 -13.39
CA VAL A 123 -1.80 -1.63 -12.93
C VAL A 123 -2.23 -2.92 -13.65
N VAL A 124 -3.54 -3.22 -13.65
CA VAL A 124 -4.06 -4.52 -14.12
C VAL A 124 -3.94 -4.73 -15.63
N ASN A 125 -3.79 -3.67 -16.45
CA ASN A 125 -3.55 -3.79 -17.90
C ASN A 125 -2.33 -4.64 -18.28
N THR A 126 -1.37 -4.81 -17.37
CA THR A 126 -0.17 -5.62 -17.60
C THR A 126 -0.37 -7.11 -17.32
N PHE A 127 -1.38 -7.45 -16.52
CA PHE A 127 -1.61 -8.80 -16.02
C PHE A 127 -2.01 -9.82 -17.08
N PRO A 128 -2.82 -9.50 -18.12
CA PRO A 128 -3.13 -10.47 -19.17
C PRO A 128 -1.90 -10.99 -19.92
N ARG A 129 -0.87 -10.16 -20.07
CA ARG A 129 0.40 -10.60 -20.66
C ARG A 129 1.18 -11.51 -19.70
N LEU A 130 1.28 -11.10 -18.43
CA LEU A 130 1.93 -11.89 -17.38
C LEU A 130 1.33 -13.29 -17.25
N VAL A 131 -0.01 -13.39 -17.14
CA VAL A 131 -0.71 -14.67 -16.99
C VAL A 131 -0.46 -15.57 -18.19
N ARG A 132 -0.52 -15.03 -19.42
CA ARG A 132 -0.22 -15.80 -20.64
C ARG A 132 1.22 -16.29 -20.69
N ASP A 133 2.18 -15.46 -20.28
CA ASP A 133 3.59 -15.82 -20.28
C ASP A 133 3.85 -16.94 -19.25
N VAL A 134 3.34 -16.82 -18.02
CA VAL A 134 3.47 -17.86 -16.97
C VAL A 134 2.75 -19.15 -17.38
N ALA A 135 1.54 -19.07 -17.92
CA ALA A 135 0.79 -20.25 -18.37
C ALA A 135 1.55 -21.00 -19.46
N ARG A 136 2.19 -20.26 -20.39
CA ARG A 136 3.01 -20.86 -21.44
C ARG A 136 4.26 -21.55 -20.90
N ASP A 137 4.94 -20.93 -19.94
CA ASP A 137 6.13 -21.50 -19.30
C ASP A 137 5.80 -22.77 -18.51
N GLN A 138 4.59 -22.86 -17.97
CA GLN A 138 4.04 -24.01 -17.23
C GLN A 138 3.33 -25.04 -18.14
N GLU A 139 3.28 -24.81 -19.46
CA GLU A 139 2.55 -25.64 -20.44
C GLU A 139 1.04 -25.80 -20.15
N LYS A 140 0.42 -24.79 -19.53
CA LYS A 140 -1.01 -24.75 -19.17
C LYS A 140 -1.81 -23.87 -20.14
N GLN A 141 -3.11 -24.13 -20.24
CA GLN A 141 -4.06 -23.30 -21.00
C GLN A 141 -4.92 -22.52 -20.01
N VAL A 142 -4.88 -21.19 -20.08
CA VAL A 142 -5.54 -20.31 -19.12
C VAL A 142 -6.21 -19.15 -19.85
N ASP A 143 -7.49 -18.97 -19.58
CA ASP A 143 -8.26 -17.76 -19.88
C ASP A 143 -8.28 -16.83 -18.67
N PHE A 144 -8.14 -15.52 -18.92
CA PHE A 144 -8.02 -14.53 -17.84
C PHE A 144 -8.88 -13.32 -18.10
N ASP A 145 -9.84 -13.10 -17.20
CA ASP A 145 -10.78 -12.00 -17.24
C ASP A 145 -10.56 -11.00 -16.09
N ILE A 146 -10.87 -9.73 -16.37
CA ILE A 146 -10.77 -8.63 -15.41
C ILE A 146 -12.10 -7.89 -15.38
N GLU A 147 -12.71 -7.82 -14.21
CA GLU A 147 -13.89 -7.03 -13.93
C GLU A 147 -13.60 -5.91 -12.92
N GLY A 148 -14.19 -4.72 -13.12
CA GLY A 148 -14.03 -3.61 -12.19
C GLY A 148 -12.70 -2.84 -12.32
N GLU A 149 -12.02 -2.92 -13.47
CA GLU A 149 -10.76 -2.19 -13.70
C GLU A 149 -10.87 -0.66 -13.57
N ASP A 150 -12.07 -0.10 -13.73
CA ASP A 150 -12.32 1.35 -13.62
C ASP A 150 -12.42 1.84 -12.16
N ILE A 151 -12.37 0.94 -11.17
CA ILE A 151 -12.42 1.33 -9.76
C ILE A 151 -11.17 2.13 -9.39
N GLU A 152 -11.40 3.29 -8.76
CA GLU A 152 -10.33 4.20 -8.36
C GLU A 152 -9.79 3.91 -6.95
N LEU A 153 -8.48 3.93 -6.80
CA LEU A 153 -7.76 3.64 -5.57
C LEU A 153 -6.66 4.67 -5.35
N ASP A 154 -6.26 4.87 -4.10
CA ASP A 154 -5.11 5.70 -3.80
C ASP A 154 -3.84 5.22 -4.52
N ARG A 155 -3.05 6.17 -5.03
CA ARG A 155 -1.79 5.90 -5.74
C ARG A 155 -0.83 5.00 -4.96
N THR A 156 -0.66 5.22 -3.65
CA THR A 156 0.23 4.41 -2.82
C THR A 156 -0.31 2.99 -2.73
N ILE A 157 -1.60 2.82 -2.47
CA ILE A 157 -2.24 1.50 -2.46
C ILE A 157 -2.03 0.80 -3.81
N LEU A 158 -2.30 1.46 -4.93
CA LEU A 158 -2.10 0.87 -6.26
C LEU A 158 -0.66 0.43 -6.55
N THR A 159 0.31 1.20 -6.07
CA THR A 159 1.73 0.89 -6.29
C THR A 159 2.15 -0.31 -5.44
N GLU A 160 1.74 -0.33 -4.16
CA GLU A 160 2.11 -1.37 -3.20
C GLU A 160 1.37 -2.69 -3.43
N ILE A 161 0.13 -2.68 -3.96
CA ILE A 161 -0.64 -3.92 -4.20
C ILE A 161 -0.26 -4.63 -5.50
N ARG A 162 0.47 -3.96 -6.40
CA ARG A 162 0.83 -4.52 -7.70
C ARG A 162 1.55 -5.86 -7.57
N ASP A 163 2.61 -5.89 -6.76
CA ASP A 163 3.43 -7.09 -6.58
C ASP A 163 2.64 -8.21 -5.87
N PRO A 164 1.86 -7.93 -4.80
CA PRO A 164 0.91 -8.88 -4.23
C PRO A 164 -0.05 -9.52 -5.24
N LEU A 165 -0.69 -8.72 -6.09
CA LEU A 165 -1.61 -9.26 -7.11
C LEU A 165 -0.89 -10.11 -8.16
N MET A 166 0.30 -9.68 -8.61
CA MET A 166 1.11 -10.50 -9.52
C MET A 166 1.48 -11.84 -8.89
N HIS A 167 1.79 -11.86 -7.60
CA HIS A 167 2.13 -13.10 -6.90
C HIS A 167 0.92 -14.04 -6.78
N ILE A 168 -0.25 -13.50 -6.41
CA ILE A 168 -1.48 -14.30 -6.33
C ILE A 168 -1.84 -14.89 -7.70
N LEU A 169 -1.78 -14.08 -8.77
CA LEU A 169 -2.03 -14.55 -10.14
C LEU A 169 -1.02 -15.63 -10.57
N ARG A 170 0.26 -15.48 -10.21
CA ARG A 170 1.26 -16.52 -10.46
C ARG A 170 0.92 -17.81 -9.71
N ASN A 171 0.56 -17.74 -8.43
CA ASN A 171 0.19 -18.92 -7.65
C ASN A 171 -1.05 -19.61 -8.22
N ALA A 172 -2.04 -18.84 -8.69
CA ALA A 172 -3.20 -19.38 -9.38
C ALA A 172 -2.79 -20.16 -10.63
N VAL A 173 -1.85 -19.67 -11.43
CA VAL A 173 -1.36 -20.40 -12.63
C VAL A 173 -0.44 -21.57 -12.26
N ASP A 174 0.53 -21.38 -11.36
CA ASP A 174 1.57 -22.37 -11.04
C ASP A 174 1.01 -23.54 -10.23
N HIS A 175 0.17 -23.26 -9.24
CA HIS A 175 -0.32 -24.23 -8.26
C HIS A 175 -1.84 -24.44 -8.30
N GLY A 176 -2.62 -23.44 -8.70
CA GLY A 176 -4.08 -23.54 -8.78
C GLY A 176 -4.54 -24.35 -9.99
N ILE A 177 -4.27 -23.86 -11.20
CA ILE A 177 -4.70 -24.47 -12.45
C ILE A 177 -3.90 -25.76 -12.71
N GLU A 178 -4.59 -26.87 -12.93
CA GLU A 178 -3.97 -28.16 -13.27
C GLU A 178 -3.55 -28.21 -14.76
N SER A 179 -2.76 -29.21 -15.15
CA SER A 179 -2.44 -29.41 -16.57
C SER A 179 -3.70 -29.75 -17.38
N PRO A 180 -3.75 -29.46 -18.70
CA PRO A 180 -4.92 -29.78 -19.53
C PRO A 180 -5.33 -31.27 -19.44
N GLU A 181 -4.36 -32.17 -19.35
CA GLU A 181 -4.61 -33.62 -19.22
C GLU A 181 -5.26 -33.99 -17.87
N GLU A 182 -4.78 -33.39 -16.77
CA GLU A 182 -5.36 -33.58 -15.43
C GLU A 182 -6.77 -33.00 -15.35
N ARG A 183 -7.01 -31.83 -15.97
CA ARG A 183 -8.34 -31.20 -16.02
C ARG A 183 -9.33 -32.06 -16.80
N GLU A 184 -8.94 -32.59 -17.95
CA GLU A 184 -9.77 -33.52 -18.72
C GLU A 184 -10.08 -34.80 -17.93
N ALA A 185 -9.10 -35.34 -17.21
CA ALA A 185 -9.29 -36.52 -16.35
C ALA A 185 -10.27 -36.24 -15.19
N ALA A 186 -10.28 -35.01 -14.67
CA ALA A 186 -11.22 -34.54 -13.66
C ALA A 186 -12.59 -34.12 -14.24
N GLY A 187 -12.78 -34.14 -15.57
CA GLY A 187 -14.02 -33.74 -16.24
C GLY A 187 -14.22 -32.23 -16.37
N LYS A 188 -13.15 -31.44 -16.21
CA LYS A 188 -13.13 -29.97 -16.37
C LYS A 188 -12.77 -29.56 -17.80
N SER A 189 -12.94 -28.27 -18.11
CA SER A 189 -12.43 -27.69 -19.36
C SER A 189 -10.89 -27.79 -19.40
N PRO A 190 -10.27 -28.15 -20.55
CA PRO A 190 -8.82 -28.14 -20.70
C PRO A 190 -8.20 -26.74 -20.49
N GLU A 191 -8.96 -25.69 -20.83
CA GLU A 191 -8.63 -24.30 -20.54
C GLU A 191 -9.17 -23.95 -19.13
N GLY A 192 -8.25 -23.61 -18.22
CA GLY A 192 -8.57 -23.09 -16.89
C GLY A 192 -8.97 -21.63 -16.94
N HIS A 193 -9.72 -21.17 -15.95
CA HIS A 193 -10.22 -19.81 -15.91
C HIS A 193 -9.74 -19.11 -14.64
N ILE A 194 -9.20 -17.91 -14.80
CA ILE A 194 -8.81 -17.02 -13.71
C ILE A 194 -9.56 -15.70 -13.88
N GLU A 195 -10.18 -15.23 -12.81
CA GLU A 195 -10.93 -13.97 -12.79
C GLU A 195 -10.34 -13.01 -11.74
N LEU A 196 -10.09 -11.77 -12.14
CA LEU A 196 -9.80 -10.68 -11.21
C LEU A 196 -10.99 -9.73 -11.16
N THR A 197 -11.69 -9.69 -10.04
CA THR A 197 -12.82 -8.78 -9.82
C THR A 197 -12.45 -7.72 -8.79
N ALA A 198 -12.68 -6.45 -9.10
CA ALA A 198 -12.66 -5.39 -8.10
C ALA A 198 -14.08 -4.86 -7.85
N THR A 199 -14.43 -4.66 -6.58
CA THR A 199 -15.72 -4.09 -6.17
C THR A 199 -15.52 -3.03 -5.09
N ARG A 200 -16.17 -1.87 -5.23
CA ARG A 200 -16.16 -0.81 -4.21
C ARG A 200 -17.32 -0.98 -3.24
N GLU A 201 -17.02 -1.10 -1.96
CA GLU A 201 -17.98 -1.17 -0.85
C GLU A 201 -17.79 0.05 0.07
N ARG A 202 -18.50 1.15 -0.24
CA ARG A 202 -18.43 2.44 0.48
C ARG A 202 -16.97 2.94 0.64
N ASP A 203 -16.38 2.69 1.79
CA ASP A 203 -15.07 3.12 2.28
C ASP A 203 -13.96 2.08 2.04
N HIS A 204 -14.29 0.93 1.46
CA HIS A 204 -13.35 -0.12 1.11
C HIS A 204 -13.45 -0.51 -0.37
N VAL A 205 -12.37 -1.07 -0.91
CA VAL A 205 -12.33 -1.79 -2.18
C VAL A 205 -11.94 -3.24 -1.87
N THR A 206 -12.76 -4.16 -2.36
CA THR A 206 -12.48 -5.59 -2.33
C THR A 206 -11.97 -6.00 -3.70
N ILE A 207 -10.74 -6.51 -3.76
CA ILE A 207 -10.15 -7.10 -4.96
C ILE A 207 -10.11 -8.61 -4.75
N ARG A 208 -10.73 -9.38 -5.64
CA ARG A 208 -10.76 -10.83 -5.59
C ARG A 208 -10.00 -11.40 -6.79
N VAL A 209 -9.22 -12.44 -6.55
CA VAL A 209 -8.66 -13.29 -7.60
C VAL A 209 -9.23 -14.68 -7.39
N SER A 210 -9.96 -15.18 -8.37
CA SER A 210 -10.58 -16.51 -8.37
C SER A 210 -9.95 -17.37 -9.45
N ASP A 211 -9.75 -18.65 -9.17
CA ASP A 211 -9.42 -19.68 -10.17
C ASP A 211 -10.39 -20.86 -10.07
N ASP A 212 -10.52 -21.64 -11.15
CA ASP A 212 -11.30 -22.88 -11.21
C ASP A 212 -10.42 -24.14 -11.11
N GLY A 213 -9.30 -24.01 -10.41
CA GLY A 213 -8.24 -25.01 -10.29
C GLY A 213 -8.55 -26.15 -9.33
N ALA A 214 -7.49 -26.80 -8.84
CA ALA A 214 -7.59 -27.94 -7.92
C ALA A 214 -8.09 -27.55 -6.53
N GLY A 215 -8.07 -26.27 -6.17
CA GLY A 215 -8.30 -25.83 -4.80
C GLY A 215 -7.16 -26.23 -3.85
N LEU A 216 -7.35 -25.94 -2.57
CA LEU A 216 -6.40 -26.21 -1.51
C LEU A 216 -6.76 -27.50 -0.76
N ASP A 217 -5.78 -28.39 -0.64
CA ASP A 217 -5.87 -29.61 0.16
C ASP A 217 -5.69 -29.26 1.65
N VAL A 218 -6.80 -29.24 2.39
CA VAL A 218 -6.87 -28.86 3.81
C VAL A 218 -6.05 -29.81 4.67
N GLU A 219 -6.12 -31.11 4.40
CA GLU A 219 -5.39 -32.15 5.11
C GLU A 219 -3.88 -31.95 4.96
N ARG A 220 -3.40 -31.71 3.74
CA ARG A 220 -1.98 -31.36 3.51
C ARG A 220 -1.57 -30.06 4.18
N LEU A 221 -2.46 -29.07 4.23
CA LEU A 221 -2.20 -27.82 4.96
C LEU A 221 -2.04 -28.07 6.46
N ARG A 222 -2.93 -28.89 7.05
CA ARG A 222 -2.83 -29.31 8.45
C ARG A 222 -1.52 -30.06 8.73
N GLU A 223 -1.17 -31.04 7.91
CA GLU A 223 0.07 -31.80 8.04
C GLU A 223 1.32 -30.88 8.00
N LYS A 224 1.37 -29.97 7.01
CA LYS A 224 2.47 -28.99 6.89
C LYS A 224 2.51 -28.01 8.06
N ALA A 225 1.36 -27.60 8.60
CA ALA A 225 1.30 -26.70 9.74
C ALA A 225 1.91 -27.34 11.00
N VAL A 226 1.70 -28.65 11.20
CA VAL A 226 2.34 -29.42 12.29
C VAL A 226 3.83 -29.58 12.03
N GLU A 227 4.23 -29.98 10.83
CA GLU A 227 5.64 -30.19 10.45
C GLU A 227 6.48 -28.92 10.67
N LYS A 228 5.93 -27.77 10.27
CA LYS A 228 6.59 -26.46 10.42
C LYS A 228 6.45 -25.86 11.82
N GLY A 229 5.76 -26.53 12.75
CA GLY A 229 5.56 -26.07 14.12
C GLY A 229 4.72 -24.79 14.23
N VAL A 230 3.88 -24.51 13.23
CA VAL A 230 3.00 -23.32 13.19
C VAL A 230 1.82 -23.48 14.14
N ARG A 231 1.26 -24.70 14.19
CA ARG A 231 0.18 -25.11 15.10
C ARG A 231 0.39 -26.56 15.55
N THR A 232 -0.16 -26.89 16.70
CA THR A 232 -0.25 -28.27 17.18
C THR A 232 -1.42 -29.01 16.54
N GLU A 233 -1.37 -30.34 16.50
CA GLU A 233 -2.50 -31.17 16.04
C GLU A 233 -3.80 -30.88 16.81
N ALA A 234 -3.69 -30.60 18.11
CA ALA A 234 -4.84 -30.26 18.95
C ALA A 234 -5.49 -28.93 18.54
N GLU A 235 -4.69 -27.90 18.27
CA GLU A 235 -5.19 -26.61 17.78
C GLU A 235 -5.83 -26.74 16.40
N LEU A 236 -5.22 -27.48 15.47
CA LEU A 236 -5.74 -27.68 14.11
C LEU A 236 -7.04 -28.48 14.07
N ALA A 237 -7.27 -29.37 15.05
CA ALA A 237 -8.51 -30.13 15.17
C ALA A 237 -9.71 -29.26 15.61
N GLU A 238 -9.44 -28.11 16.24
CA GLU A 238 -10.47 -27.15 16.65
C GLU A 238 -10.72 -26.05 15.61
N MET A 239 -9.83 -25.90 14.63
CA MET A 239 -9.93 -24.89 13.56
C MET A 239 -10.93 -25.31 12.48
N SER A 240 -11.67 -24.32 11.97
CA SER A 240 -12.46 -24.52 10.75
C SER A 240 -11.56 -24.64 9.53
N ASP A 241 -12.04 -25.22 8.43
CA ASP A 241 -11.25 -25.35 7.20
C ASP A 241 -10.85 -23.96 6.64
N SER A 242 -11.71 -22.95 6.82
CA SER A 242 -11.42 -21.55 6.47
C SER A 242 -10.24 -21.00 7.27
N ASP A 243 -10.20 -21.24 8.59
CA ASP A 243 -9.07 -20.81 9.43
C ASP A 243 -7.76 -21.55 9.05
N VAL A 244 -7.87 -22.78 8.55
CA VAL A 244 -6.72 -23.56 8.06
C VAL A 244 -6.18 -22.98 6.75
N TYR A 245 -7.04 -22.50 5.84
CA TYR A 245 -6.58 -21.84 4.62
C TYR A 245 -5.78 -20.58 4.93
N ASP A 246 -6.16 -19.80 5.94
CA ASP A 246 -5.43 -18.60 6.33
C ASP A 246 -4.00 -18.88 6.84
N LEU A 247 -3.67 -20.14 7.19
CA LEU A 247 -2.30 -20.52 7.53
C LEU A 247 -1.33 -20.34 6.38
N VAL A 248 -1.79 -20.28 5.12
CA VAL A 248 -0.92 -19.98 3.96
C VAL A 248 -0.22 -18.64 4.09
N PHE A 249 -0.80 -17.69 4.84
CA PHE A 249 -0.22 -16.38 5.12
C PHE A 249 0.79 -16.38 6.28
N HIS A 250 0.91 -17.48 7.03
CA HIS A 250 1.82 -17.53 8.17
C HIS A 250 3.27 -17.43 7.69
N PRO A 251 4.12 -16.60 8.34
CA PRO A 251 5.54 -16.51 8.00
C PRO A 251 6.20 -17.88 7.99
N GLY A 252 6.97 -18.17 6.94
CA GLY A 252 7.65 -19.46 6.79
C GLY A 252 6.75 -20.63 6.36
N PHE A 253 5.44 -20.42 6.16
CA PHE A 253 4.53 -21.44 5.65
C PHE A 253 4.73 -21.70 4.15
N SER A 254 5.16 -20.68 3.38
CA SER A 254 5.50 -20.84 1.97
C SER A 254 6.51 -21.98 1.75
N THR A 255 6.29 -22.75 0.69
CA THR A 255 6.96 -24.04 0.42
C THR A 255 8.13 -23.92 -0.56
N SER A 256 8.46 -22.72 -1.00
CA SER A 256 9.55 -22.51 -1.96
C SER A 256 10.91 -22.70 -1.27
N GLU A 257 11.45 -23.92 -1.38
CA GLU A 257 12.88 -24.21 -1.15
C GLU A 257 13.77 -23.55 -2.22
N GLU A 258 13.18 -23.04 -3.30
CA GLU A 258 13.89 -22.35 -4.38
C GLU A 258 13.68 -20.84 -4.31
N VAL A 259 14.77 -20.13 -3.99
CA VAL A 259 14.92 -18.71 -4.27
C VAL A 259 14.95 -18.55 -5.78
N THR A 260 13.80 -18.31 -6.42
CA THR A 260 13.77 -18.07 -7.87
C THR A 260 14.37 -16.69 -8.18
N ASP A 261 15.29 -16.66 -9.16
CA ASP A 261 16.25 -15.59 -9.49
C ASP A 261 15.65 -14.26 -9.99
N ILE A 262 14.36 -13.96 -9.80
CA ILE A 262 13.71 -12.82 -10.48
C ILE A 262 13.30 -11.66 -9.53
N SER A 263 13.54 -11.75 -8.21
CA SER A 263 13.33 -10.55 -7.36
C SER A 263 14.18 -10.39 -6.09
N GLY A 264 15.08 -11.31 -5.74
CA GLY A 264 16.03 -11.12 -4.63
C GLY A 264 15.40 -10.89 -3.24
N ARG A 265 14.07 -11.01 -3.11
CA ARG A 265 13.29 -11.03 -1.88
C ARG A 265 12.38 -12.25 -2.01
N GLY A 266 12.48 -13.22 -1.10
CA GLY A 266 11.61 -14.39 -1.12
C GLY A 266 10.15 -13.92 -1.13
N VAL A 267 9.42 -14.19 -2.21
CA VAL A 267 8.03 -13.76 -2.36
C VAL A 267 7.16 -14.94 -1.97
N GLY A 268 6.62 -14.90 -0.75
CA GLY A 268 5.59 -15.81 -0.29
C GLY A 268 4.28 -15.08 -0.01
N MET A 269 3.24 -15.86 0.28
CA MET A 269 1.95 -15.32 0.72
C MET A 269 2.04 -14.55 2.05
N ASP A 270 3.10 -14.74 2.83
CA ASP A 270 3.44 -13.93 4.01
C ASP A 270 3.78 -12.48 3.63
N VAL A 271 4.51 -12.26 2.53
CA VAL A 271 4.78 -10.92 1.99
C VAL A 271 3.48 -10.26 1.58
N VAL A 272 2.62 -10.97 0.83
CA VAL A 272 1.28 -10.50 0.43
C VAL A 272 0.49 -10.03 1.66
N HIS A 273 0.38 -10.87 2.67
CA HIS A 273 -0.34 -10.56 3.90
C HIS A 273 0.28 -9.36 4.64
N SER A 274 1.61 -9.30 4.73
CA SER A 274 2.30 -8.20 5.39
C SER A 274 2.08 -6.85 4.68
N THR A 275 2.15 -6.81 3.34
CA THR A 275 1.91 -5.61 2.54
C THR A 275 0.46 -5.16 2.66
N VAL A 276 -0.51 -6.07 2.55
CA VAL A 276 -1.94 -5.74 2.70
C VAL A 276 -2.22 -5.20 4.09
N LYS A 277 -1.64 -5.80 5.14
CA LYS A 277 -1.79 -5.33 6.52
C LYS A 277 -1.15 -3.96 6.76
N GLN A 278 -0.02 -3.66 6.13
CA GLN A 278 0.62 -2.34 6.19
C GLN A 278 -0.26 -1.24 5.56
N LEU A 279 -1.08 -1.60 4.57
CA LEU A 279 -2.05 -0.71 3.94
C LEU A 279 -3.38 -0.61 4.73
N ASP A 280 -3.42 -1.09 5.98
CA ASP A 280 -4.64 -1.19 6.80
C ASP A 280 -5.75 -2.01 6.14
N GLY A 281 -5.35 -2.96 5.28
CA GLY A 281 -6.24 -3.93 4.67
C GLY A 281 -6.26 -5.28 5.38
N THR A 282 -7.09 -6.17 4.86
CA THR A 282 -7.19 -7.58 5.26
C THR A 282 -7.13 -8.46 4.02
N VAL A 283 -6.58 -9.67 4.19
CA VAL A 283 -6.54 -10.69 3.14
C VAL A 283 -7.13 -11.98 3.70
N SER A 284 -7.90 -12.70 2.89
CA SER A 284 -8.47 -14.01 3.23
C SER A 284 -8.39 -14.96 2.04
N VAL A 285 -8.41 -16.27 2.32
CA VAL A 285 -8.54 -17.31 1.29
C VAL A 285 -9.77 -18.17 1.56
N ASP A 286 -10.57 -18.34 0.52
CA ASP A 286 -11.64 -19.32 0.46
C ASP A 286 -11.29 -20.35 -0.63
N SER A 287 -11.39 -21.64 -0.35
CA SER A 287 -11.09 -22.68 -1.33
C SER A 287 -11.96 -23.90 -1.13
N GLU A 288 -12.23 -24.60 -2.23
CA GLU A 288 -12.91 -25.88 -2.23
C GLU A 288 -12.18 -26.84 -3.15
N GLU A 289 -11.85 -28.02 -2.64
CA GLU A 289 -11.07 -29.03 -3.37
C GLU A 289 -11.80 -29.44 -4.65
N GLY A 290 -11.08 -29.41 -5.76
CA GLY A 290 -11.59 -29.66 -7.10
C GLY A 290 -12.43 -28.54 -7.71
N GLN A 291 -12.71 -27.44 -6.99
CA GLN A 291 -13.50 -26.31 -7.51
C GLN A 291 -12.68 -25.03 -7.69
N GLY A 292 -11.60 -24.86 -6.92
CA GLY A 292 -10.65 -23.77 -7.09
C GLY A 292 -10.43 -22.95 -5.81
N THR A 293 -9.85 -21.77 -6.00
CA THR A 293 -9.45 -20.88 -4.88
C THR A 293 -9.85 -19.44 -5.16
N ILE A 294 -10.28 -18.74 -4.12
CA ILE A 294 -10.58 -17.31 -4.12
C ILE A 294 -9.71 -16.63 -3.07
N VAL A 295 -8.84 -15.73 -3.51
CA VAL A 295 -8.08 -14.85 -2.62
C VAL A 295 -8.72 -13.46 -2.63
N SER A 296 -9.14 -12.99 -1.46
CA SER A 296 -9.81 -11.69 -1.31
C SER A 296 -8.94 -10.70 -0.55
N LEU A 297 -8.68 -9.54 -1.15
CA LEU A 297 -7.99 -8.41 -0.54
C LEU A 297 -9.00 -7.31 -0.30
N ARG A 298 -9.23 -6.96 0.97
CA ARG A 298 -10.07 -5.83 1.35
C ARG A 298 -9.19 -4.69 1.82
N LEU A 299 -9.15 -3.61 1.04
CA LEU A 299 -8.31 -2.44 1.24
C LEU A 299 -9.18 -1.21 1.48
N PRO A 300 -8.75 -0.24 2.30
CA PRO A 300 -9.41 1.07 2.33
C PRO A 300 -9.25 1.78 0.98
N VAL A 301 -10.17 2.68 0.63
CA VAL A 301 -10.09 3.44 -0.63
C VAL A 301 -8.87 4.39 -0.63
N THR A 302 -8.56 4.94 0.53
CA THR A 302 -7.47 5.88 0.77
C THR A 302 -6.53 5.32 1.85
N VAL A 303 -5.26 5.70 1.79
CA VAL A 303 -4.34 5.40 2.90
C VAL A 303 -4.90 6.05 4.17
N ALA A 304 -5.16 5.23 5.18
CA ALA A 304 -5.70 5.72 6.44
C ALA A 304 -4.69 6.67 7.10
N ILE A 305 -5.18 7.82 7.57
CA ILE A 305 -4.39 8.70 8.43
C ILE A 305 -4.16 7.95 9.75
N VAL A 306 -2.92 7.53 9.99
CA VAL A 306 -2.55 6.87 11.24
C VAL A 306 -2.55 7.90 12.36
N LYS A 307 -3.57 7.88 13.22
CA LYS A 307 -3.55 8.64 14.47
C LYS A 307 -2.46 8.06 15.36
N VAL A 308 -1.51 8.89 15.79
CA VAL A 308 -0.44 8.51 16.73
C VAL A 308 -0.57 9.32 18.03
N MET A 309 -0.25 8.69 19.14
CA MET A 309 0.06 9.34 20.41
C MET A 309 1.56 9.65 20.43
N PHE A 310 1.91 10.91 20.64
CA PHE A 310 3.29 11.31 20.81
C PHE A 310 3.76 11.03 22.23
N VAL A 311 4.95 10.46 22.37
CA VAL A 311 5.64 10.23 23.64
C VAL A 311 7.08 10.71 23.51
N GLU A 312 7.63 11.29 24.57
CA GLU A 312 9.03 11.72 24.60
C GLU A 312 9.86 10.73 25.42
N VAL A 313 11.00 10.30 24.87
CA VAL A 313 11.97 9.43 25.53
C VAL A 313 13.34 10.02 25.26
N GLY A 314 14.14 10.31 26.29
CA GLY A 314 15.50 10.83 26.12
C GLY A 314 15.59 12.19 25.42
N GLY A 315 14.49 12.94 25.28
CA GLY A 315 14.42 14.18 24.49
C GLY A 315 14.06 13.97 23.01
N THR A 316 13.82 12.73 22.59
CA THR A 316 13.35 12.37 21.24
C THR A 316 11.85 12.07 21.27
N GLU A 317 11.10 12.64 20.33
CA GLU A 317 9.67 12.40 20.18
C GLU A 317 9.42 11.14 19.32
N TYR A 318 8.62 10.21 19.85
CA TYR A 318 8.18 8.99 19.17
C TYR A 318 6.66 8.99 19.02
N GLY A 319 6.16 8.41 17.92
CA GLY A 319 4.73 8.23 17.68
C GLY A 319 4.30 6.78 17.88
N ILE A 320 3.34 6.54 18.77
CA ILE A 320 2.70 5.24 18.97
C ILE A 320 1.32 5.26 18.29
N PRO A 321 1.03 4.41 17.28
CA PRO A 321 -0.29 4.36 16.66
C PRO A 321 -1.39 4.14 17.70
N VAL A 322 -2.40 5.01 17.74
CA VAL A 322 -3.50 4.95 18.71
C VAL A 322 -4.27 3.64 18.61
N LYS A 323 -4.34 3.04 17.41
CA LYS A 323 -4.95 1.71 17.20
C LYS A 323 -4.25 0.58 17.96
N ASN A 324 -2.98 0.76 18.34
CA ASN A 324 -2.20 -0.20 19.13
C ASN A 324 -2.24 0.13 20.64
N ILE A 325 -2.99 1.16 21.04
CA ILE A 325 -3.13 1.58 22.44
C ILE A 325 -4.49 1.11 22.92
N GLU A 326 -4.48 0.15 23.84
CA GLU A 326 -5.70 -0.34 24.49
C GLU A 326 -6.19 0.67 25.55
N GLU A 327 -5.29 1.13 26.42
CA GLU A 327 -5.59 2.13 27.44
C GLU A 327 -4.37 3.02 27.74
N ILE A 328 -4.62 4.23 28.22
CA ILE A 328 -3.61 5.15 28.76
C ILE A 328 -3.90 5.39 30.24
N ALA A 329 -3.07 4.84 31.12
CA ALA A 329 -3.18 5.02 32.55
C ALA A 329 -1.85 5.52 33.16
N ARG A 330 -1.94 6.17 34.33
CA ARG A 330 -0.73 6.49 35.10
C ARG A 330 -0.26 5.22 35.78
N ALA A 331 1.01 4.86 35.54
CA ALA A 331 1.63 3.76 36.26
C ALA A 331 1.67 4.08 37.77
N ARG A 332 0.88 3.36 38.57
CA ARG A 332 0.89 3.39 40.04
C ARG A 332 1.28 2.01 40.54
N ASP A 333 1.94 1.95 41.69
CA ASP A 333 2.26 0.68 42.37
C ASP A 333 3.02 -0.35 41.52
N VAL A 334 4.01 0.10 40.73
CA VAL A 334 4.90 -0.80 39.98
C VAL A 334 5.67 -1.69 40.98
N ARG A 335 5.50 -3.01 40.86
CA ARG A 335 6.12 -4.02 41.72
C ARG A 335 7.11 -4.84 40.90
N THR A 336 8.08 -5.45 41.58
CA THR A 336 9.00 -6.40 40.94
C THR A 336 8.62 -7.82 41.35
N VAL A 337 8.30 -8.67 40.37
CA VAL A 337 8.00 -10.09 40.57
C VAL A 337 8.96 -10.90 39.70
N ASN A 338 9.73 -11.81 40.30
CA ASN A 338 10.72 -12.65 39.59
C ASN A 338 11.71 -11.85 38.71
N GLY A 339 12.10 -10.64 39.15
CA GLY A 339 13.06 -9.79 38.44
C GLY A 339 12.47 -9.00 37.26
N ARG A 340 11.15 -9.01 37.05
CA ARG A 340 10.45 -8.17 36.07
C ARG A 340 9.57 -7.15 36.77
N GLU A 341 9.57 -5.92 36.28
CA GLU A 341 8.60 -4.91 36.73
C GLU A 341 7.21 -5.27 36.19
N VAL A 342 6.20 -5.18 37.05
CA VAL A 342 4.81 -5.48 36.75
C VAL A 342 3.90 -4.44 37.39
N ILE A 343 2.73 -4.21 36.78
CA ILE A 343 1.67 -3.38 37.31
C ILE A 343 0.37 -4.19 37.37
N GLU A 344 -0.43 -3.94 38.39
CA GLU A 344 -1.78 -4.49 38.53
C GLU A 344 -2.77 -3.44 38.03
N HIS A 345 -3.57 -3.76 37.01
CA HIS A 345 -4.55 -2.88 36.40
C HIS A 345 -5.80 -3.71 36.07
N ASP A 346 -6.97 -3.27 36.54
CA ASP A 346 -8.25 -3.99 36.42
C ASP A 346 -8.19 -5.48 36.80
N ASP A 347 -7.58 -5.79 37.96
CA ASP A 347 -7.38 -7.14 38.49
C ASP A 347 -6.50 -8.07 37.62
N GLU A 348 -5.87 -7.53 36.56
CA GLU A 348 -4.88 -8.22 35.72
C GLU A 348 -3.46 -7.69 35.95
N ILE A 349 -2.46 -8.56 35.74
CA ILE A 349 -1.04 -8.23 35.95
C ILE A 349 -0.36 -8.05 34.60
N PHE A 350 0.08 -6.83 34.31
CA PHE A 350 0.79 -6.48 33.09
C PHE A 350 2.29 -6.31 33.35
N PRO A 351 3.18 -6.86 32.49
CA PRO A 351 4.60 -6.57 32.55
C PRO A 351 4.86 -5.12 32.13
N VAL A 352 5.68 -4.41 32.90
CA VAL A 352 6.10 -3.06 32.59
C VAL A 352 7.41 -3.12 31.81
N VAL A 353 7.41 -2.47 30.66
CA VAL A 353 8.62 -2.31 29.83
C VAL A 353 8.95 -0.83 29.74
N ARG A 354 10.17 -0.46 30.10
CA ARG A 354 10.62 0.94 30.03
C ARG A 354 11.05 1.26 28.60
N LEU A 355 10.35 2.20 27.97
CA LEU A 355 10.62 2.64 26.60
C LEU A 355 12.09 3.03 26.36
N GLY A 356 12.75 3.69 27.32
CA GLY A 356 14.17 4.04 27.22
C GLY A 356 15.11 2.84 27.12
N GLU A 357 14.80 1.73 27.77
CA GLU A 357 15.60 0.50 27.69
C GLU A 357 15.42 -0.20 26.34
N VAL A 358 14.18 -0.24 25.82
CA VAL A 358 13.86 -0.88 24.55
C VAL A 358 14.44 -0.12 23.37
N LEU A 359 14.35 1.21 23.40
CA LEU A 359 14.80 2.08 22.31
C LEU A 359 16.30 2.38 22.39
N GLY A 360 16.99 1.93 23.44
CA GLY A 360 18.41 2.20 23.65
C GLY A 360 18.72 3.65 24.06
N GLU A 361 17.69 4.43 24.37
CA GLU A 361 17.79 5.81 24.87
C GLU A 361 17.69 5.80 26.40
N MET A 362 18.81 5.50 27.05
CA MET A 362 18.93 5.64 28.50
C MET A 362 18.93 7.13 28.85
N PRO A 363 18.04 7.60 29.73
CA PRO A 363 18.15 8.97 30.23
C PRO A 363 19.41 9.07 31.08
N ASP A 364 20.31 10.00 30.73
CA ASP A 364 21.31 10.50 31.69
C ASP A 364 20.54 10.99 32.92
N GLY A 365 20.82 10.36 34.06
CA GLY A 365 19.93 10.34 35.23
C GLY A 365 19.32 11.70 35.59
N GLY A 366 17.99 11.76 35.60
CA GLY A 366 17.28 12.93 36.12
C GLY A 366 15.81 13.02 35.69
N ASN A 367 14.93 12.46 36.53
CA ASN A 367 13.52 12.86 36.67
C ASN A 367 12.61 12.65 35.43
N VAL A 368 11.89 11.53 35.40
CA VAL A 368 10.72 11.35 34.52
C VAL A 368 9.58 12.20 35.09
N GLY A 369 9.55 13.48 34.70
CA GLY A 369 8.40 14.34 34.90
C GLY A 369 7.38 14.03 33.81
N ALA A 370 6.25 13.43 34.16
CA ALA A 370 5.07 13.54 33.33
C ALA A 370 4.64 15.02 33.36
N THR A 371 5.05 15.80 32.36
CA THR A 371 4.42 17.06 32.04
C THR A 371 3.02 16.74 31.54
N ALA A 372 2.05 16.81 32.46
CA ALA A 372 0.73 17.28 32.05
C ALA A 372 0.96 18.67 31.49
N ALA A 373 0.85 18.83 30.17
CA ALA A 373 0.81 20.14 29.55
C ALA A 373 -0.29 20.94 30.26
N THR A 374 0.17 21.89 31.05
CA THR A 374 -0.57 23.08 31.41
C THR A 374 0.23 24.16 30.69
N ASP A 375 -0.08 24.35 29.42
CA ASP A 375 0.06 25.56 28.58
C ASP A 375 0.03 25.19 27.08
#